data_AF-A0A965CFS5-F1
#
_entry.id   AF-A0A965CFS5-F1
#
_cell.length_a   1.000
_cell.length_b   1.000
_cell.length_c   1.000
_cell.angle_alpha   90.00
_cell.angle_beta   90.00
_cell.angle_gamma   90.00
#
_symmetry.space_group_name_H-M   'P 1'
#
loop_
_entity.id
_entity.type
_entity.pdbx_description
1 polymer ?
#
loop_
_entity_poly.entity_id
_entity_poly.type
_entity_poly.pdbx_seq_one_letter_code
_entity_poly.pdbx_strand_id
1 'polypeptide(L)'
;MKIKCPAGEFELPEELTFKEMQQIKAISGLNPAQIPDALDEGDPMLVVAFVIIAAGRSGKRISEDKVMGWTLTDIEFVAPEEEKPKRTRKKAEEDPTSA
;
A
#
# COMPACT_ATOMS: atom_id res chain seq x y z
N MET A 1 -4.69 -6.71 -2.21
CA MET A 1 -3.41 -5.98 -2.00
C MET A 1 -3.54 -5.12 -0.75
N LYS A 2 -2.46 -4.84 -0.02
CA LYS A 2 -2.45 -3.98 1.17
C LYS A 2 -1.52 -2.80 0.97
N ILE A 3 -1.87 -1.66 1.55
CA ILE A 3 -1.00 -0.49 1.64
C ILE A 3 -0.54 -0.38 3.08
N LYS A 4 0.78 -0.35 3.29
CA LYS A 4 1.37 0.05 4.57
C LYS A 4 1.86 1.48 4.46
N CYS A 5 1.49 2.31 5.42
CA CYS A 5 1.98 3.67 5.54
C CYS A 5 2.10 4.09 7.02
N PRO A 6 2.64 5.28 7.35
CA PRO A 6 2.79 5.73 8.74
C PRO A 6 1.45 5.82 9.50
N ALA A 7 0.34 5.90 8.78
CA ALA A 7 -0.99 5.90 9.36
C ALA A 7 -1.54 4.50 9.67
N GLY A 8 -0.90 3.43 9.23
CA GLY A 8 -1.31 2.06 9.47
C GLY A 8 -1.27 1.18 8.21
N GLU A 9 -1.80 -0.03 8.36
CA GLU A 9 -1.97 -0.95 7.24
C GLU A 9 -3.44 -0.96 6.82
N PHE A 10 -3.70 -0.77 5.53
CA PHE A 10 -5.04 -0.71 4.96
C PHE A 10 -5.19 -1.68 3.81
N GLU A 11 -6.37 -2.28 3.68
CA GLU A 11 -6.68 -3.12 2.54
C GLU A 11 -7.03 -2.26 1.34
N LEU A 12 -6.32 -2.51 0.23
CA LEU A 12 -6.63 -1.89 -1.03
C LEU A 12 -7.92 -2.53 -1.57
N PRO A 13 -8.93 -1.75 -1.93
CA PRO A 13 -10.15 -2.30 -2.50
C PRO A 13 -9.89 -2.91 -3.89
N GLU A 14 -10.47 -4.08 -4.15
CA GLU A 14 -10.45 -4.71 -5.49
C GLU A 14 -11.36 -3.98 -6.48
N GLU A 15 -12.43 -3.37 -5.97
CA GLU A 15 -13.38 -2.59 -6.75
C GLU A 15 -13.50 -1.16 -6.21
N LEU A 16 -13.38 -0.19 -7.11
CA LEU A 16 -13.54 1.22 -6.82
C LEU A 16 -14.96 1.68 -7.18
N THR A 17 -15.60 2.38 -6.25
CA THR A 17 -16.87 3.05 -6.52
C THR A 17 -16.66 4.27 -7.42
N PHE A 18 -17.72 4.74 -8.08
CA PHE A 18 -17.67 5.98 -8.88
C PHE A 18 -17.16 7.20 -8.09
N LYS A 19 -17.49 7.26 -6.79
CA LYS A 19 -17.04 8.35 -5.92
C LYS A 19 -15.53 8.30 -5.68
N GLU A 20 -15.00 7.11 -5.42
CA GLU A 20 -13.56 6.89 -5.24
C GLU A 20 -12.81 7.13 -6.55
N MET A 21 -13.40 6.75 -7.69
CA MET A 21 -12.84 7.04 -9.01
C MET A 21 -12.76 8.55 -9.30
N GLN A 22 -13.80 9.32 -8.95
CA GLN A 22 -13.75 10.78 -9.03
C GLN A 22 -12.69 11.37 -8.11
N GLN A 23 -12.50 10.78 -6.93
CA GLN A 23 -11.47 11.21 -5.99
C GLN A 23 -10.06 10.93 -6.51
N ILE A 24 -9.82 9.76 -7.11
CA ILE A 24 -8.55 9.45 -7.79
C ILE A 24 -8.27 10.49 -8.88
N LYS A 25 -9.27 10.78 -9.72
CA LYS A 25 -9.13 11.78 -10.77
C LYS A 25 -8.85 13.18 -10.21
N ALA A 26 -9.46 13.56 -9.10
CA ALA A 26 -9.24 14.86 -8.47
C ALA A 26 -7.82 15.03 -7.93
N ILE A 27 -7.23 13.95 -7.40
CA ILE A 27 -5.90 13.96 -6.78
C ILE A 27 -4.80 13.74 -7.83
N SER A 28 -4.92 12.69 -8.66
CA SER A 28 -3.91 12.30 -9.64
C SER A 28 -4.03 13.00 -10.98
N GLY A 29 -5.20 13.60 -11.29
CA GLY A 29 -5.49 14.14 -12.62
C GLY A 29 -5.73 13.06 -13.69
N LEU A 30 -5.61 11.78 -13.36
CA LEU A 30 -5.72 10.68 -14.30
C LEU A 30 -7.17 10.33 -14.61
N ASN A 31 -7.43 9.95 -15.86
CA ASN A 31 -8.69 9.31 -16.22
C ASN A 31 -8.64 7.80 -15.91
N PRO A 32 -9.79 7.14 -15.73
CA PRO A 32 -9.84 5.72 -15.40
C PRO A 32 -9.06 4.82 -16.36
N ALA A 33 -9.04 5.16 -17.65
CA ALA A 33 -8.30 4.41 -18.67
C ALA A 33 -6.77 4.49 -18.51
N GLN A 34 -6.25 5.47 -17.77
CA GLN A 34 -4.82 5.70 -17.55
C GLN A 34 -4.33 5.13 -16.21
N ILE A 35 -5.24 4.69 -15.34
CA ILE A 35 -4.91 4.16 -14.01
C ILE A 35 -4.05 2.89 -14.09
N PRO A 36 -4.31 1.92 -14.98
CA PRO A 36 -3.48 0.72 -15.07
C PRO A 36 -2.02 1.05 -15.41
N ASP A 37 -1.81 1.86 -16.44
CA ASP A 37 -0.47 2.25 -16.88
C ASP A 37 0.27 3.05 -15.79
N ALA A 38 -0.43 3.99 -15.14
CA ALA A 38 0.14 4.77 -14.04
C ALA A 38 0.44 3.94 -12.79
N LEU A 39 -0.30 2.85 -12.54
CA LEU A 39 0.02 1.88 -11.50
C LEU A 39 1.32 1.14 -11.81
N ASP A 40 1.51 0.72 -13.07
CA ASP A 40 2.71 0.02 -13.51
C ASP A 40 3.94 0.95 -13.50
N GLU A 41 3.76 2.23 -13.81
CA GLU A 41 4.80 3.26 -13.74
C GLU A 41 5.10 3.72 -12.31
N GLY A 42 4.23 3.39 -11.34
CA GLY A 42 4.37 3.82 -9.95
C GLY A 42 4.11 5.31 -9.75
N ASP A 43 3.12 5.87 -10.43
CA ASP A 43 2.76 7.29 -10.34
C ASP A 43 2.53 7.72 -8.88
N PRO A 44 3.30 8.68 -8.34
CA PRO A 44 3.22 9.08 -6.94
C PRO A 44 1.85 9.62 -6.53
N MET A 45 1.15 10.33 -7.41
CA MET A 45 -0.13 10.94 -7.08
C MET A 45 -1.25 9.89 -7.07
N LEU A 46 -1.13 8.87 -7.91
CA LEU A 46 -2.01 7.71 -7.86
C LEU A 46 -1.81 6.92 -6.56
N VAL A 47 -0.55 6.74 -6.13
CA VAL A 47 -0.21 6.13 -4.83
C VAL A 47 -0.88 6.90 -3.69
N VAL A 48 -0.75 8.24 -3.67
CA VAL A 48 -1.40 9.10 -2.67
C VAL A 48 -2.91 8.90 -2.65
N ALA A 49 -3.56 8.90 -3.82
CA ALA A 49 -5.00 8.72 -3.93
C ALA A 49 -5.44 7.36 -3.36
N PHE A 50 -4.72 6.29 -3.67
CA PHE A 50 -5.02 4.96 -3.15
C PHE A 50 -4.87 4.85 -1.64
N VAL A 51 -3.87 5.49 -1.04
CA VAL A 51 -3.69 5.53 0.41
C VAL A 51 -4.89 6.18 1.10
N ILE A 52 -5.36 7.32 0.57
CA ILE A 52 -6.49 8.06 1.11
C ILE A 52 -7.78 7.23 1.03
N ILE A 53 -8.00 6.55 -0.10
CA ILE A 53 -9.17 5.69 -0.29
C ILE A 53 -9.14 4.47 0.63
N ALA A 54 -8.00 3.77 0.70
CA ALA A 54 -7.85 2.58 1.55
C ALA A 54 -8.02 2.92 3.04
N ALA A 55 -7.43 4.04 3.48
CA ALA A 55 -7.63 4.55 4.84
C ALA A 55 -9.10 4.93 5.08
N GLY A 56 -9.72 5.61 4.11
CA GLY A 56 -11.13 6.04 4.18
C GLY A 56 -12.09 4.87 4.34
N ARG A 57 -11.89 3.77 3.59
CA ARG A 57 -12.68 2.53 3.74
C ARG A 57 -12.50 1.87 5.10
N SER A 58 -11.31 1.97 5.68
CA SER A 58 -11.01 1.47 7.02
C SER A 58 -11.53 2.39 8.15
N GLY A 59 -12.32 3.41 7.81
CA GLY A 59 -12.90 4.37 8.76
C GLY A 59 -11.93 5.48 9.19
N LYS A 60 -10.73 5.53 8.62
CA LYS A 60 -9.71 6.53 8.96
C LYS A 60 -9.64 7.62 7.90
N ARG A 61 -9.90 8.87 8.31
CA ARG A 61 -9.77 10.01 7.40
C ARG A 61 -8.34 10.54 7.42
N ILE A 62 -7.69 10.52 6.27
CA ILE A 62 -6.36 11.08 6.04
C ILE A 62 -6.51 12.17 4.97
N SER A 63 -5.96 13.35 5.23
CA SER A 63 -5.93 14.44 4.25
C SER A 63 -4.80 14.26 3.26
N GLU A 64 -4.97 14.77 2.05
CA GLU A 64 -3.95 14.77 1.01
C GLU A 64 -2.64 15.41 1.47
N ASP A 65 -2.71 16.59 2.11
CA ASP A 65 -1.53 17.28 2.65
C ASP A 65 -0.70 16.41 3.60
N LYS A 66 -1.37 15.52 4.35
CA LYS A 66 -0.69 14.62 5.28
C LYS A 66 0.09 13.54 4.55
N VAL A 67 -0.48 13.00 3.46
CA VAL A 67 0.17 11.97 2.64
C VAL A 67 1.30 12.59 1.82
N MET A 68 1.10 13.79 1.29
CA MET A 68 2.13 14.56 0.56
C MET A 68 3.33 14.96 1.44
N GLY A 69 3.16 14.94 2.77
CA GLY A 69 4.27 15.13 3.71
C GLY A 69 5.10 13.86 3.97
N TRP A 70 4.72 12.72 3.41
CA TRP A 70 5.48 11.47 3.51
C TRP A 70 6.44 11.29 2.35
N THR A 71 7.46 10.46 2.57
CA THR A 71 8.37 10.02 1.52
C THR A 71 7.82 8.79 0.82
N LEU A 72 8.27 8.51 -0.41
CA LEU A 72 7.88 7.29 -1.12
C LEU A 72 8.30 6.02 -0.36
N THR A 73 9.37 6.08 0.44
CA THR A 73 9.82 4.97 1.29
C THR A 73 8.91 4.72 2.50
N ASP A 74 8.05 5.68 2.85
CA ASP A 74 7.07 5.50 3.91
C ASP A 74 5.83 4.72 3.45
N ILE A 75 5.64 4.55 2.14
CA ILE A 75 4.46 3.89 1.56
C ILE A 75 4.89 2.60 0.86
N GLU A 76 4.32 1.48 1.27
CA GLU A 76 4.63 0.16 0.71
C GLU A 76 3.36 -0.55 0.25
N PHE A 77 3.35 -1.00 -1.01
CA PHE A 77 2.30 -1.85 -1.56
C PHE A 77 2.68 -3.30 -1.34
N VAL A 78 2.00 -3.94 -0.41
CA VAL A 78 2.20 -5.34 -0.08
C VAL A 78 1.16 -6.16 -0.83
N ALA A 79 1.60 -6.87 -1.86
CA ALA A 79 0.77 -7.91 -2.47
C ALA A 79 0.33 -8.89 -1.37
N PRO A 80 -0.91 -9.41 -1.41
CA PRO A 80 -1.25 -10.49 -0.50
C PRO A 80 -0.29 -11.64 -0.84
N GLU A 81 0.66 -11.95 0.05
CA GLU A 81 1.38 -13.21 -0.06
C GLU A 81 0.29 -14.29 -0.08
N GLU A 82 0.20 -15.06 -1.17
CA GLU A 82 -0.28 -16.43 -1.04
C GLU A 82 0.47 -17.00 0.15
N GLU A 83 -0.25 -17.41 1.21
CA GLU A 83 0.32 -17.89 2.47
C GLU A 83 1.48 -18.85 2.20
N LYS A 84 2.72 -18.36 2.21
CA LYS A 84 3.88 -19.23 2.23
C LYS A 84 3.95 -19.76 3.65
N PRO A 85 3.92 -21.10 3.86
CA PRO A 85 3.87 -21.67 5.18
C PRO A 85 5.08 -21.18 5.98
N LYS A 86 4.82 -20.67 7.19
CA LYS A 86 5.84 -20.28 8.17
C LYS A 86 6.88 -21.39 8.27
N ARG A 87 8.04 -21.22 7.62
CA ARG A 87 9.24 -22.01 7.93
C ARG A 87 9.62 -21.62 9.35
N THR A 88 9.23 -22.47 10.30
CA THR A 88 9.80 -22.51 11.64
C THR A 88 11.31 -22.45 11.50
N ARG A 89 11.91 -21.39 12.05
CA ARG A 89 13.36 -21.31 12.25
C ARG A 89 13.77 -22.52 13.09
N LYS A 90 14.29 -23.58 12.46
CA LYS A 90 15.22 -24.47 13.14
C LYS A 90 16.47 -23.63 13.39
N LYS A 91 16.61 -23.24 14.65
CA LYS A 91 17.78 -22.59 15.22
C LYS A 91 19.02 -23.38 14.76
N ALA A 92 19.88 -22.73 13.98
CA ALA A 92 21.26 -23.14 13.85
C ALA A 92 21.87 -23.00 15.24
N GLU A 93 22.25 -24.12 15.84
CA GLU A 93 23.20 -24.16 16.94
C GLU A 93 24.50 -24.64 16.29
N GLU A 94 25.33 -23.68 15.87
CA GLU A 94 26.73 -23.95 15.58
C GLU A 94 27.47 -24.08 16.92
N ASP A 95 28.13 -25.23 17.08
CA ASP A 95 29.31 -25.53 17.91
C ASP A 95 30.15 -24.29 18.30
N PRO A 96 30.80 -24.23 19.50
CA PRO A 96 31.87 -25.20 19.82
C PRO A 96 32.12 -25.45 21.33
N THR A 97 32.76 -26.55 21.73
CA THR A 97 33.84 -26.58 22.78
C THR A 97 34.36 -27.99 23.05
N SER A 98 35.68 -28.09 22.95
CA SER A 98 36.60 -29.15 23.37
C SER A 98 36.29 -29.87 24.70
N ALA A 99 36.46 -31.19 24.71
CA ALA A 99 37.24 -31.95 25.71
C ALA A 99 37.49 -33.38 25.22
#